data_AF-A0A2P5WP77-F1
#
_entry.id   AF-A0A2P5WP77-F1
#
_cell.length_a   1.000
_cell.length_b   1.000
_cell.length_c   1.000
_cell.angle_alpha   90.00
_cell.angle_beta   90.00
_cell.angle_gamma   90.00
#
_symmetry.space_group_name_H-M   'P 1'
#
loop_
_entity.id
_entity.type
_entity.pdbx_description
1 polymer ?
#
loop_
_entity_poly.entity_id
_entity_poly.type
_entity_poly.pdbx_seq_one_letter_code
_entity_poly.pdbx_strand_id
1 'polypeptide(L)'
;MPGTIQVSVLDFKGLQSTSPSSQSVKVSMGKTEYQTCDKGEFSFPLTTLHDNLIITLQDADGNEITHRVVETKLVVEKGVWDNIFSLEGGWHVHMKLQFVLSEEERQRIRVMDTVPLELEKVNTSKKQGPAVKAHSNIRKMISAFEGSLNQDVKPSAKPPPTISRTRKTGIANSHPNDVETEKMVPPKSASSKGTEQLESTTPRIEK
;
A
#
# COMPACT_ATOMS: atom_id res chain seq x y z
N MET A 1 2.96 -16.74 -6.43
CA MET A 1 4.27 -16.22 -6.01
C MET A 1 4.48 -16.64 -4.58
N PRO A 2 5.00 -17.86 -4.34
CA PRO A 2 5.33 -18.30 -3.01
C PRO A 2 6.23 -17.34 -2.20
N GLY A 3 5.94 -17.27 -0.91
CA GLY A 3 6.72 -16.53 0.05
C GLY A 3 6.12 -16.69 1.44
N THR A 4 6.51 -15.80 2.33
CA THR A 4 6.04 -15.79 3.71
C THR A 4 5.60 -14.38 4.06
N ILE A 5 4.43 -14.26 4.69
CA ILE A 5 4.03 -13.03 5.37
C ILE A 5 4.48 -13.16 6.83
N GLN A 6 5.44 -12.34 7.22
CA GLN A 6 5.79 -12.12 8.61
C GLN A 6 4.82 -11.09 9.20
N VAL A 7 4.24 -11.42 10.35
CA VAL A 7 3.27 -10.57 11.05
C VAL A 7 3.80 -10.30 12.44
N SER A 8 4.03 -9.03 12.76
CA SER A 8 4.39 -8.58 14.10
C SER A 8 3.24 -7.78 14.70
N VAL A 9 2.64 -8.29 15.78
CA VAL A 9 1.70 -7.55 16.62
C VAL A 9 2.51 -6.73 17.62
N LEU A 10 2.37 -5.41 17.56
CA LEU A 10 3.19 -4.48 18.33
C LEU A 10 2.49 -4.01 19.61
N ASP A 11 1.20 -3.71 19.51
CA ASP A 11 0.32 -3.29 20.61
C ASP A 11 -1.14 -3.33 20.11
N PHE A 12 -2.11 -3.46 21.02
CA PHE A 12 -3.52 -3.28 20.69
C PHE A 12 -4.28 -2.68 21.87
N LYS A 13 -5.18 -1.74 21.57
CA LYS A 13 -5.92 -0.97 22.59
C LYS A 13 -7.38 -0.83 22.20
N GLY A 14 -8.25 -0.98 23.20
CA GLY A 14 -9.69 -0.71 23.07
C GLY A 14 -10.16 0.34 24.05
N LEU A 15 -11.26 1.01 23.70
CA LEU A 15 -11.88 2.04 24.53
C LEU A 15 -12.51 1.47 25.82
N GLN A 16 -12.73 0.15 25.90
CA GLN A 16 -13.35 -0.52 27.05
C GLN A 16 -12.36 -1.19 28.02
N SER A 17 -11.08 -0.79 28.01
CA SER A 17 -10.05 -1.45 28.85
C SER A 17 -10.18 -1.05 30.32
N THR A 18 -11.08 -1.70 31.05
CA THR A 18 -11.10 -1.70 32.53
C THR A 18 -10.04 -2.66 33.11
N SER A 19 -9.54 -3.61 32.31
CA SER A 19 -8.33 -4.40 32.57
C SER A 19 -7.69 -4.85 31.24
N PRO A 20 -6.39 -4.56 31.00
CA PRO A 20 -5.71 -4.93 29.74
C PRO A 20 -5.36 -6.43 29.63
N SER A 21 -5.61 -7.23 30.66
CA SER A 21 -5.06 -8.58 30.80
C SER A 21 -5.94 -9.72 30.28
N SER A 22 -7.09 -9.43 29.68
CA SER A 22 -8.11 -10.45 29.38
C SER A 22 -8.58 -10.45 27.93
N GLN A 23 -7.95 -9.70 27.03
CA GLN A 23 -8.26 -9.71 25.60
C GLN A 23 -7.08 -10.24 24.81
N SER A 24 -7.35 -10.80 23.64
CA SER A 24 -6.30 -11.32 22.77
C SER A 24 -6.59 -11.01 21.31
N VAL A 25 -5.53 -10.87 20.53
CA VAL A 25 -5.59 -10.74 19.08
C VAL A 25 -5.26 -12.09 18.48
N LYS A 26 -6.18 -12.59 17.66
CA LYS A 26 -5.98 -13.73 16.79
C LYS A 26 -5.73 -13.24 15.37
N VAL A 27 -4.74 -13.82 14.72
CA VAL A 27 -4.43 -13.57 13.31
C VAL A 27 -4.54 -14.90 12.59
N SER A 28 -5.32 -14.96 11.52
CA SER A 28 -5.51 -16.18 10.73
C SER A 28 -5.36 -15.93 9.24
N MET A 29 -4.94 -16.98 8.52
CA MET A 29 -4.87 -17.00 7.06
C MET A 29 -5.12 -18.43 6.59
N GLY A 30 -6.22 -18.64 5.87
CA GLY A 30 -6.66 -19.97 5.45
C GLY A 30 -6.86 -20.90 6.65
N LYS A 31 -5.98 -21.90 6.79
CA LYS A 31 -6.04 -22.92 7.87
C LYS A 31 -5.14 -22.62 9.06
N THR A 32 -4.27 -21.62 8.94
CA THR A 32 -3.29 -21.29 9.98
C THR A 32 -3.83 -20.14 10.81
N GLU A 33 -3.75 -20.28 12.13
CA GLU A 33 -4.10 -19.23 13.08
C GLU A 33 -3.08 -19.14 14.20
N TYR A 34 -2.85 -17.93 14.69
CA TYR A 34 -2.02 -17.63 15.84
C TYR A 34 -2.74 -16.62 16.73
N GLN A 35 -2.51 -16.70 18.04
CA GLN A 35 -3.16 -15.84 19.03
C GLN A 35 -2.13 -15.30 20.01
N THR A 36 -2.27 -14.05 20.41
CA THR A 36 -1.46 -13.41 21.46
C THR A 36 -2.30 -12.45 22.29
N CYS A 37 -2.00 -12.34 23.58
CA CYS A 37 -2.57 -11.35 24.49
C CYS A 37 -1.71 -10.07 24.61
N ASP A 38 -0.53 -10.03 23.98
CA ASP A 38 0.38 -8.90 24.05
C ASP A 38 1.05 -8.62 22.69
N LYS A 39 2.35 -8.94 22.57
CA LYS A 39 3.15 -8.81 21.36
C LYS A 39 3.39 -10.20 20.80
N GLY A 40 3.45 -10.30 19.49
CA GLY A 40 3.64 -11.59 18.84
C GLY A 40 4.32 -11.42 17.51
N GLU A 41 5.13 -12.39 17.14
CA GLU A 41 5.68 -12.51 15.80
C GLU A 41 5.28 -13.85 15.22
N PHE A 42 4.64 -13.80 14.05
CA PHE A 42 4.05 -14.94 13.38
C PHE A 42 4.52 -14.98 11.93
N SER A 43 4.47 -16.17 11.34
CA SER A 43 4.84 -16.36 9.94
C SER A 43 3.79 -17.21 9.25
N PHE A 44 3.26 -16.69 8.16
CA PHE A 44 2.25 -17.37 7.36
C PHE A 44 2.82 -17.69 5.98
N PRO A 45 2.86 -18.98 5.57
CA PRO A 45 3.24 -19.33 4.21
C PRO A 45 2.19 -18.80 3.24
N LEU A 46 2.62 -18.02 2.26
CA LEU A 46 1.77 -17.44 1.22
C LEU A 46 2.08 -18.13 -0.10
N THR A 47 1.25 -19.09 -0.50
CA THR A 47 1.39 -19.78 -1.81
C THR A 47 0.55 -19.11 -2.89
N THR A 48 -0.60 -18.56 -2.51
CA THR A 48 -1.54 -17.85 -3.38
C THR A 48 -1.91 -16.49 -2.78
N LEU A 49 -2.45 -15.59 -3.59
CA LEU A 49 -2.97 -14.28 -3.13
C LEU A 49 -4.49 -14.31 -2.88
N HIS A 50 -5.11 -15.49 -2.93
CA HIS A 50 -6.55 -15.62 -2.74
C HIS A 50 -6.94 -15.65 -1.26
N ASP A 51 -6.06 -16.17 -0.42
CA ASP A 51 -6.26 -16.21 1.01
C ASP A 51 -5.91 -14.85 1.60
N ASN A 52 -6.87 -14.25 2.30
CA ASN A 52 -6.68 -12.98 3.01
C ASN A 52 -6.28 -13.24 4.46
N LEU A 53 -5.55 -12.29 5.05
CA LEU A 53 -5.26 -12.31 6.46
C LEU A 53 -6.48 -11.75 7.21
N ILE A 54 -6.88 -12.41 8.29
CA ILE A 54 -8.00 -11.99 9.14
C ILE A 54 -7.44 -11.67 10.51
N ILE A 55 -7.69 -10.46 10.98
CA ILE A 55 -7.38 -10.00 12.33
C ILE A 55 -8.67 -10.09 13.12
N THR A 56 -8.70 -10.89 14.18
CA THR A 56 -9.85 -11.07 15.05
C THR A 56 -9.47 -10.71 16.47
N LEU A 57 -10.27 -9.87 17.12
CA LEU A 57 -10.14 -9.61 18.55
C LEU A 57 -11.03 -10.59 19.32
N GLN A 58 -10.49 -11.19 20.36
CA GLN A 58 -11.20 -12.12 21.24
C GLN A 58 -11.27 -11.61 22.68
N ASP A 59 -12.36 -11.97 23.35
CA ASP A 59 -12.55 -11.73 24.78
C ASP A 59 -11.77 -12.75 25.64
N ALA A 60 -11.99 -12.68 26.97
CA ALA A 60 -11.33 -13.54 27.95
C ALA A 60 -11.72 -15.01 27.83
N ASP A 61 -12.93 -15.25 27.32
CA ASP A 61 -13.52 -16.57 27.13
C ASP A 61 -13.16 -17.15 25.74
N GLY A 62 -12.46 -16.38 24.90
CA GLY A 62 -12.05 -16.75 23.54
C GLY A 62 -13.10 -16.46 22.47
N ASN A 63 -14.19 -15.78 22.80
CA ASN A 63 -15.22 -15.42 21.83
C ASN A 63 -14.77 -14.25 20.96
N GLU A 64 -15.15 -14.27 19.70
CA GLU A 64 -14.89 -13.17 18.77
C GLU A 64 -15.69 -11.91 19.14
N ILE A 65 -14.98 -10.80 19.34
CA ILE A 65 -15.54 -9.47 19.56
C ILE A 65 -15.75 -8.78 18.21
N THR A 66 -14.72 -8.78 17.37
CA THR A 66 -14.71 -8.09 16.08
C THR A 66 -13.60 -8.68 15.19
N HIS A 67 -13.75 -8.56 13.88
CA HIS A 67 -12.71 -8.93 12.93
C HIS A 67 -12.50 -7.87 11.84
N ARG A 68 -11.34 -7.96 11.20
CA ARG A 68 -10.97 -7.16 10.03
C ARG A 68 -10.20 -8.02 9.05
N VAL A 69 -10.59 -7.91 7.78
CA VAL A 69 -9.88 -8.56 6.66
C VAL A 69 -8.81 -7.63 6.13
N VAL A 70 -7.61 -8.17 5.92
CA VAL A 70 -6.46 -7.52 5.29
C VAL A 70 -6.11 -8.32 4.03
N GLU A 71 -6.25 -7.68 2.88
CA GLU A 71 -5.93 -8.31 1.60
C GLU A 71 -4.43 -8.61 1.50
N THR A 72 -4.08 -9.88 1.29
CA THR A 72 -2.67 -10.30 1.18
C THR A 72 -1.99 -9.69 -0.04
N LYS A 73 -2.76 -9.44 -1.12
CA LYS A 73 -2.29 -8.70 -2.28
C LYS A 73 -1.71 -7.33 -1.91
N LEU A 74 -2.36 -6.59 -1.02
CA LEU A 74 -1.87 -5.27 -0.57
C LEU A 74 -0.57 -5.39 0.24
N VAL A 75 -0.44 -6.44 1.07
CA VAL A 75 0.79 -6.70 1.83
C VAL A 75 1.96 -6.96 0.88
N VAL A 76 1.73 -7.77 -0.15
CA VAL A 76 2.71 -8.11 -1.18
C VAL A 76 3.13 -6.88 -1.99
N GLU A 77 2.17 -6.06 -2.41
CA GLU A 77 2.43 -4.83 -3.17
C GLU A 77 3.23 -3.80 -2.37
N LYS A 78 2.97 -3.67 -1.07
CA LYS A 78 3.70 -2.76 -0.19
C LYS A 78 5.05 -3.30 0.25
N GLY A 79 5.23 -4.62 0.27
CA GLY A 79 6.44 -5.30 0.74
C GLY A 79 6.60 -5.26 2.25
N VAL A 80 6.72 -4.06 2.84
CA VAL A 80 6.68 -3.83 4.30
C VAL A 80 5.55 -2.85 4.59
N TRP A 81 4.64 -3.25 5.48
CA TRP A 81 3.47 -2.48 5.84
C TRP A 81 3.34 -2.40 7.36
N ASP A 82 3.77 -1.28 7.92
CA ASP A 82 3.55 -0.93 9.33
C ASP A 82 2.33 0.00 9.43
N ASN A 83 1.30 -0.41 10.17
CA ASN A 83 0.05 0.33 10.23
C ASN A 83 -0.76 0.07 11.50
N ILE A 84 -1.65 1.02 11.82
CA ILE A 84 -2.67 0.88 12.87
C ILE A 84 -4.00 0.53 12.22
N PHE A 85 -4.51 -0.65 12.54
CA PHE A 85 -5.78 -1.15 12.04
C PHE A 85 -6.89 -0.85 13.04
N SER A 86 -7.80 0.07 12.67
CA SER A 86 -9.04 0.30 13.41
C SER A 86 -10.05 -0.84 13.16
N LEU A 87 -10.56 -1.44 14.22
CA LEU A 87 -11.64 -2.42 14.19
C LEU A 87 -12.92 -1.79 14.72
N GLU A 88 -14.05 -2.47 14.50
CA GLU A 88 -15.34 -2.03 15.01
C GLU A 88 -15.32 -1.97 16.55
N GLY A 89 -16.02 -1.00 17.14
CA GLY A 89 -15.99 -0.78 18.60
C GLY A 89 -14.81 0.04 19.11
N GLY A 90 -14.07 0.73 18.23
CA GLY A 90 -13.02 1.67 18.61
C GLY A 90 -11.69 1.01 19.00
N TRP A 91 -11.51 -0.25 18.61
CA TRP A 91 -10.28 -0.99 18.81
C TRP A 91 -9.22 -0.59 17.78
N HIS A 92 -7.98 -0.47 18.23
CA HIS A 92 -6.84 -0.14 17.40
C HIS A 92 -5.78 -1.21 17.60
N VAL A 93 -5.38 -1.87 16.51
CA VAL A 93 -4.35 -2.91 16.52
C VAL A 93 -3.15 -2.38 15.73
N HIS A 94 -2.01 -2.19 16.37
CA HIS A 94 -0.78 -1.78 15.72
C HIS A 94 -0.01 -3.02 15.28
N MET A 95 0.15 -3.18 13.96
CA MET A 95 0.80 -4.35 13.37
C MET A 95 1.74 -3.94 12.24
N LYS A 96 2.83 -4.71 12.13
CA LYS A 96 3.72 -4.70 10.98
C LYS A 96 3.56 -6.00 10.22
N LEU A 97 3.28 -5.90 8.92
CA LEU A 97 3.22 -7.02 7.99
C LEU A 97 4.37 -6.89 7.00
N GLN A 98 5.08 -7.99 6.73
CA GLN A 98 6.18 -8.00 5.78
C GLN A 98 6.09 -9.23 4.89
N PHE A 99 6.09 -9.01 3.59
CA PHE A 99 6.21 -10.09 2.62
C PHE A 99 7.68 -10.38 2.31
N VAL A 100 8.04 -11.65 2.38
CA VAL A 100 9.37 -12.16 2.06
C VAL A 100 9.23 -13.24 0.98
N LEU A 101 9.75 -12.97 -0.21
CA LEU A 101 9.83 -13.97 -1.29
C LEU A 101 10.66 -15.18 -0.86
N SER A 102 10.22 -16.37 -1.28
CA SER A 102 10.99 -17.61 -1.13
C SER A 102 12.35 -17.50 -1.82
N GLU A 103 13.36 -18.21 -1.33
CA GLU A 103 14.70 -18.19 -1.94
C GLU A 103 14.64 -18.74 -3.36
N GLU A 104 13.81 -19.75 -3.61
CA GLU A 104 13.59 -20.32 -4.93
C GLU A 104 13.07 -19.27 -5.91
N GLU A 105 12.17 -18.38 -5.48
CA GLU A 105 11.68 -17.29 -6.33
C GLU A 105 12.64 -16.15 -6.50
N ARG A 106 13.34 -15.78 -5.43
CA ARG A 106 14.45 -14.83 -5.51
C ARG A 106 15.46 -15.29 -6.56
N GLN A 107 15.78 -16.58 -6.56
CA GLN A 107 16.71 -17.15 -7.53
C GLN A 107 16.11 -17.20 -8.95
N ARG A 108 14.83 -17.53 -9.13
CA ARG A 108 14.17 -17.48 -10.45
C ARG A 108 14.16 -16.06 -11.03
N ILE A 109 13.82 -15.07 -10.22
CA ILE A 109 13.83 -13.66 -10.62
C ILE A 109 15.25 -13.23 -11.00
N ARG A 110 16.25 -13.58 -10.17
CA ARG A 110 17.66 -13.33 -10.50
C ARG A 110 18.04 -13.93 -11.84
N VAL A 111 17.76 -15.21 -12.11
CA VAL A 111 18.13 -15.84 -13.39
C VAL A 111 17.47 -15.16 -14.58
N MET A 112 16.24 -14.66 -14.44
CA MET A 112 15.55 -13.86 -15.47
C MET A 112 16.16 -12.46 -15.65
N ASP A 113 16.55 -11.80 -14.55
CA ASP A 113 17.17 -10.46 -14.60
C ASP A 113 18.66 -10.52 -14.96
N THR A 114 19.29 -11.67 -14.78
CA THR A 114 20.71 -11.93 -15.04
C THR A 114 20.94 -12.86 -16.22
N VAL A 115 19.98 -13.09 -17.12
CA VAL A 115 20.35 -13.51 -18.48
C VAL A 115 20.88 -12.27 -19.19
N PRO A 116 22.20 -12.14 -19.42
CA PRO A 116 22.60 -11.31 -20.53
C PRO A 116 21.92 -11.93 -21.75
N LEU A 117 21.39 -11.09 -22.64
CA LEU A 117 21.16 -11.50 -24.01
C LEU A 117 22.54 -11.89 -24.57
N GLU A 118 23.02 -13.09 -24.25
CA GLU A 118 24.18 -13.72 -24.86
C GLU A 118 23.73 -14.01 -26.28
N LEU A 119 23.80 -12.97 -27.11
CA LEU A 119 24.03 -13.06 -28.53
C LEU A 119 25.22 -13.99 -28.69
N GLU A 120 24.89 -15.25 -28.96
CA GLU A 120 25.68 -16.27 -29.62
C GLU A 120 27.06 -15.74 -30.09
N LYS A 121 28.06 -15.82 -29.20
CA LYS A 121 29.45 -15.79 -29.65
C LYS A 121 29.97 -17.21 -29.64
N VAL A 122 29.54 -17.93 -30.67
CA VAL A 122 30.19 -19.12 -31.22
C VAL A 122 31.70 -18.86 -31.30
N ASN A 123 32.40 -19.42 -30.31
CA ASN A 123 33.69 -20.07 -30.42
C ASN A 123 34.36 -20.01 -31.81
N THR A 124 35.51 -19.34 -31.91
CA THR A 124 36.67 -19.89 -32.63
C THR A 124 37.95 -19.19 -32.19
N SER A 125 38.77 -19.94 -31.47
CA SER A 125 40.21 -19.71 -31.42
C SER A 125 40.83 -20.15 -32.75
N LYS A 126 41.39 -19.23 -33.54
CA LYS A 126 42.63 -19.45 -34.33
C LYS A 126 43.03 -18.21 -35.15
N LYS A 127 44.30 -17.85 -34.96
CA LYS A 127 45.24 -17.17 -35.88
C LYS A 127 44.93 -15.74 -36.34
N GLN A 128 45.94 -14.89 -36.12
CA GLN A 128 46.23 -13.67 -36.87
C GLN A 128 46.00 -13.86 -38.38
N GLY A 129 45.27 -12.90 -38.96
CA GLY A 129 45.19 -12.63 -40.39
C GLY A 129 44.56 -11.25 -40.60
N PRO A 130 45.08 -10.38 -41.50
CA PRO A 130 44.49 -9.06 -41.71
C PRO A 130 43.25 -9.11 -42.60
N ALA A 131 42.27 -8.27 -42.26
CA ALA A 131 41.14 -7.83 -43.09
C ALA A 131 40.07 -8.87 -43.46
N VAL A 132 39.05 -9.04 -42.61
CA VAL A 132 37.75 -9.59 -43.02
C VAL A 132 36.75 -8.45 -43.13
N LYS A 133 36.39 -8.15 -44.38
CA LYS A 133 35.37 -7.17 -44.77
C LYS A 133 34.02 -7.60 -44.18
N ALA A 134 33.52 -6.81 -43.23
CA ALA A 134 32.12 -6.87 -42.81
C ALA A 134 31.21 -6.86 -44.05
N HIS A 135 30.27 -7.79 -44.09
CA HIS A 135 29.35 -7.99 -45.22
C HIS A 135 28.73 -6.65 -45.64
N SER A 136 29.05 -6.19 -46.85
CA SER A 136 28.87 -4.79 -47.29
C SER A 136 27.44 -4.26 -47.17
N ASN A 137 26.46 -5.16 -47.04
CA ASN A 137 25.04 -4.83 -47.05
C ASN A 137 24.55 -4.30 -45.69
N ILE A 138 25.03 -4.85 -44.57
CA ILE A 138 24.64 -4.38 -43.23
C ILE A 138 25.16 -2.96 -43.00
N ARG A 139 26.41 -2.70 -43.40
CA ARG A 139 27.02 -1.37 -43.28
C ARG A 139 26.31 -0.32 -44.15
N LYS A 140 25.81 -0.71 -45.33
CA LYS A 140 25.01 0.15 -46.21
C LYS A 140 23.62 0.44 -45.64
N MET A 141 22.98 -0.54 -45.01
CA MET A 141 21.69 -0.33 -44.34
C MET A 141 21.84 0.62 -43.15
N ILE A 142 22.85 0.40 -42.30
CA ILE A 142 23.11 1.29 -41.15
C ILE A 142 23.43 2.72 -41.62
N SER A 143 24.27 2.86 -42.66
CA SER A 143 24.60 4.17 -43.24
C SER A 143 23.40 4.91 -43.83
N ALA A 144 22.37 4.20 -44.31
CA ALA A 144 21.14 4.83 -44.82
C ALA A 144 20.29 5.46 -43.69
N PHE A 145 20.41 4.96 -42.46
CA PHE A 145 19.67 5.51 -41.31
C PHE A 145 20.41 6.69 -40.66
N GLU A 146 21.73 6.68 -40.57
CA GLU A 146 22.52 7.77 -39.97
C GLU A 146 22.43 9.09 -40.76
N GLY A 147 22.17 9.02 -42.06
CA GLY A 147 21.99 10.20 -42.91
C GLY A 147 20.67 10.97 -42.71
N SER A 148 19.67 10.38 -42.03
CA SER A 148 18.35 11.00 -41.85
C SER A 148 18.18 11.78 -40.53
N LEU A 149 19.18 11.77 -39.64
CA LEU A 149 19.05 12.38 -38.31
C LEU A 149 19.40 13.88 -38.25
N ASN A 150 20.01 14.44 -39.30
CA ASN A 150 20.37 15.86 -39.34
C ASN A 150 19.89 16.51 -40.64
N GLN A 151 18.58 16.72 -40.77
CA GLN A 151 18.09 17.85 -41.55
C GLN A 151 17.75 18.99 -40.59
N ASP A 152 18.63 19.98 -40.62
CA ASP A 152 18.42 21.34 -40.15
C ASP A 152 17.09 21.88 -40.71
N VAL A 153 16.01 21.74 -39.94
CA VAL A 153 14.78 22.51 -40.19
C VAL A 153 14.99 23.90 -39.61
N LYS A 154 15.71 24.73 -40.38
CA LYS A 154 15.55 26.18 -40.31
C LYS A 154 14.15 26.52 -40.86
N PRO A 155 13.20 27.03 -40.05
CA PRO A 155 11.96 27.55 -40.59
C PRO A 155 12.27 28.87 -41.29
N SER A 156 12.16 28.90 -42.62
CA SER A 156 12.20 30.14 -43.40
C SER A 156 10.92 30.26 -44.23
N ALA A 157 9.88 30.77 -43.58
CA ALA A 157 8.72 31.35 -44.27
C ALA A 157 8.36 32.67 -43.57
N LYS A 158 8.15 33.72 -44.39
CA LYS A 158 8.09 35.15 -44.07
C LYS A 158 7.05 35.52 -42.97
N PRO A 159 7.28 36.59 -42.20
CA PRO A 159 6.29 37.09 -41.24
C PRO A 159 5.09 37.76 -41.95
N PRO A 160 3.86 37.64 -41.40
CA PRO A 160 2.70 38.40 -41.85
C PRO A 160 2.80 39.88 -41.41
N PRO A 161 2.16 40.82 -42.12
CA PRO A 161 2.28 42.24 -41.82
C PRO A 161 1.63 42.60 -40.47
N THR A 162 2.38 43.38 -39.70
CA THR A 162 1.96 44.00 -38.44
C THR A 162 0.82 45.00 -38.68
N ILE A 163 -0.38 44.70 -38.19
CA ILE A 163 -1.43 45.70 -37.99
C ILE A 163 -1.34 46.19 -36.55
N SER A 164 -0.80 47.39 -36.38
CA SER A 164 -0.89 48.16 -35.14
C SER A 164 -2.32 48.69 -34.98
N ARG A 165 -3.01 48.34 -33.89
CA ARG A 165 -4.11 49.17 -33.39
C ARG A 165 -4.25 49.08 -31.87
N THR A 166 -3.68 50.05 -31.19
CA THR A 166 -4.05 50.47 -29.84
C THR A 166 -5.42 51.15 -29.86
N ARG A 167 -6.37 50.74 -29.00
CA ARG A 167 -7.29 51.62 -28.26
C ARG A 167 -7.84 50.90 -27.01
N LYS A 168 -7.29 51.35 -25.87
CA LYS A 168 -7.88 51.76 -24.58
C LYS A 168 -9.36 51.43 -24.28
N THR A 169 -9.60 51.32 -22.96
CA THR A 169 -10.85 51.29 -22.17
C THR A 169 -11.37 49.87 -21.90
N GLY A 170 -11.66 49.42 -20.69
CA GLY A 170 -11.89 50.07 -19.39
C GLY A 170 -13.09 49.36 -18.72
N ILE A 171 -13.19 49.41 -17.38
CA ILE A 171 -14.30 48.93 -16.53
C ILE A 171 -14.18 47.44 -16.17
N ALA A 172 -13.61 47.06 -15.02
CA ALA A 172 -14.06 47.21 -13.62
C ALA A 172 -15.09 46.16 -13.19
N ASN A 173 -14.86 45.67 -11.96
CA ASN A 173 -15.79 45.00 -11.04
C ASN A 173 -16.06 43.51 -11.36
N SER A 174 -16.22 42.60 -10.40
CA SER A 174 -16.21 42.60 -8.94
C SER A 174 -16.40 41.12 -8.56
N HIS A 175 -15.54 40.57 -7.69
CA HIS A 175 -15.89 40.18 -6.31
C HIS A 175 -16.33 38.69 -6.20
N PRO A 176 -15.84 37.97 -5.16
CA PRO A 176 -16.17 36.59 -4.89
C PRO A 176 -17.47 36.52 -4.07
N ASN A 177 -18.22 35.43 -4.21
CA ASN A 177 -19.35 35.16 -3.32
C ASN A 177 -18.99 34.00 -2.39
N ASP A 178 -18.74 34.38 -1.14
CA ASP A 178 -19.01 33.57 0.04
C ASP A 178 -20.49 33.74 0.45
N VAL A 179 -20.95 32.74 1.21
CA VAL A 179 -22.10 32.73 2.13
C VAL A 179 -23.47 32.32 1.57
N GLU A 180 -23.93 31.15 2.02
CA GLU A 180 -25.18 31.14 2.79
C GLU A 180 -25.04 30.18 3.99
N THR A 181 -24.96 30.78 5.16
CA THR A 181 -25.24 30.20 6.47
C THR A 181 -26.72 29.90 6.59
N GLU A 182 -27.10 28.63 6.67
CA GLU A 182 -28.32 28.23 7.36
C GLU A 182 -27.98 27.65 8.74
N LYS A 183 -28.54 28.32 9.75
CA LYS A 183 -28.47 27.97 11.16
C LYS A 183 -29.43 26.81 11.41
N MET A 184 -28.92 25.65 11.82
CA MET A 184 -29.78 24.67 12.49
C MET A 184 -29.60 24.77 14.01
N VAL A 185 -30.69 25.24 14.62
CA VAL A 185 -30.91 25.44 16.06
C VAL A 185 -30.75 24.12 16.83
N PRO A 186 -30.09 24.09 18.00
CA PRO A 186 -30.15 22.95 18.90
C PRO A 186 -31.39 23.07 19.80
N PRO A 187 -32.19 22.01 20.02
CA PRO A 187 -33.16 22.02 21.10
C PRO A 187 -32.44 21.83 22.45
N LYS A 188 -32.54 22.85 23.31
CA LYS A 188 -32.42 22.72 24.78
C LYS A 188 -33.83 22.81 25.38
N SER A 189 -34.23 21.79 26.12
CA SER A 189 -35.15 21.88 27.26
C SER A 189 -35.00 20.61 28.09
N ALA A 190 -34.41 20.73 29.29
CA ALA A 190 -35.10 20.68 30.60
C ALA A 190 -35.40 19.24 31.05
N SER A 191 -34.60 18.70 31.96
CA SER A 191 -34.89 18.63 33.42
C SER A 191 -35.87 17.51 33.81
N SER A 192 -35.36 16.42 34.38
CA SER A 192 -35.93 15.91 35.64
C SER A 192 -34.82 15.32 36.52
N LYS A 193 -34.86 15.74 37.79
CA LYS A 193 -34.20 15.13 38.93
C LYS A 193 -35.16 14.08 39.51
N GLY A 194 -34.58 13.04 40.12
CA GLY A 194 -35.23 12.15 41.11
C GLY A 194 -34.36 10.90 41.26
N THR A 195 -33.42 10.82 42.22
CA THR A 195 -33.54 10.40 43.64
C THR A 195 -34.27 9.08 43.86
N GLU A 196 -33.53 8.04 44.24
CA GLU A 196 -33.75 7.04 45.32
C GLU A 196 -32.52 6.07 45.26
N GLN A 197 -31.56 6.04 46.20
CA GLN A 197 -31.55 5.56 47.60
C GLN A 197 -31.88 4.06 47.76
N LEU A 198 -30.97 3.39 48.51
CA LEU A 198 -31.06 2.04 49.12
C LEU A 198 -31.07 0.85 48.15
N GLU A 199 -30.42 -0.30 48.41
CA GLU A 199 -29.99 -0.90 49.66
C GLU A 199 -28.89 -1.94 49.40
N SER A 200 -27.94 -1.99 50.33
CA SER A 200 -27.00 -3.09 50.57
C SER A 200 -27.69 -4.42 50.82
N THR A 201 -27.18 -5.55 50.32
CA THR A 201 -27.23 -6.84 51.04
C THR A 201 -26.12 -7.78 50.58
N THR A 202 -25.17 -8.00 51.49
CA THR A 202 -24.32 -9.20 51.55
C THR A 202 -25.07 -10.25 52.40
N PRO A 203 -24.92 -11.55 52.08
CA PRO A 203 -24.56 -12.51 53.13
C PRO A 203 -23.42 -13.41 52.63
N ARG A 204 -22.30 -13.48 53.34
CA ARG A 204 -22.03 -14.30 54.53
C ARG A 204 -21.74 -15.76 54.16
N ILE A 205 -20.48 -16.08 54.40
CA ILE A 205 -19.78 -17.38 54.42
C ILE A 205 -20.56 -18.42 55.24
N GLU A 206 -20.60 -19.66 54.75
CA GLU A 206 -20.44 -20.83 55.60
C GLU A 206 -19.70 -21.96 54.85
N LYS A 207 -19.14 -22.85 55.67
CA LYS A 207 -17.98 -23.75 55.50
C LYS A 207 -18.03 -24.79 54.39
#